data_AF-A0A6B2FWS6-F1
#
_entry.id   AF-A0A6B2FWS6-F1
#
_cell.length_a   1.000
_cell.length_b   1.000
_cell.length_c   1.000
_cell.angle_alpha   90.00
_cell.angle_beta   90.00
_cell.angle_gamma   90.00
#
_symmetry.space_group_name_H-M   'P 1'
#
loop_
_entity.id
_entity.type
_entity.pdbx_description
1 polymer ?
#
loop_
_entity_poly.entity_id
_entity_poly.type
_entity_poly.pdbx_seq_one_letter_code
_entity_poly.pdbx_strand_id
1 'polypeptide(L)'
;MTKFAVCVVAQKNVMAGKEALDIYSSYFQFASNFIASDIDHMTEVVQKCYDLVLSCEIASIYSKLNTLLINFCLCDLSVNILLRIENFFNLLNFLETEDQVFVVVLLSEKVCKDNTFISDRLEIDNLMKLIKIMLRLNSCSSIEHARIDPHPGATQQCFDGFCSFILTLEPQNVEELFYCVENISLCAKLAGAECQQSTFCTLVNTVLQNIRIFFPSSNDDCEPFIKLFHTCFEIISSVPKTFPYLLVQEYLVCALYADSLNSIEFSPITVAFIREAFTLFEEHITSSDQLKCLNTIISCLYQIHNIETEIFYQFCSQAEKKCVHFHKLHQSVSWCSARGPLAL
;
A
#
# COMPACT_ATOMS: atom_id res chain seq x y z
N MET A 1 21.70 -25.26 27.27
CA MET A 1 21.79 -24.05 26.42
C MET A 1 21.55 -22.75 27.20
N THR A 2 20.86 -22.78 28.34
CA THR A 2 20.72 -21.67 29.32
C THR A 2 22.04 -21.08 29.88
N LYS A 3 23.18 -21.76 29.73
CA LYS A 3 24.47 -21.26 30.25
C LYS A 3 25.14 -20.19 29.37
N PHE A 4 24.81 -20.09 28.07
CA PHE A 4 25.41 -19.07 27.19
C PHE A 4 24.81 -17.68 27.43
N ALA A 5 23.48 -17.60 27.62
CA ALA A 5 22.80 -16.35 27.98
C ALA A 5 23.25 -15.82 29.36
N VAL A 6 23.59 -16.71 30.29
CA VAL A 6 24.07 -16.33 31.64
C VAL A 6 25.51 -15.79 31.62
N CYS A 7 26.36 -16.23 30.69
CA CYS A 7 27.74 -15.74 30.61
C CYS A 7 27.85 -14.30 30.10
N VAL A 8 26.96 -13.85 29.21
CA VAL A 8 26.96 -12.45 28.71
C VAL A 8 26.48 -11.48 29.79
N VAL A 9 25.55 -11.91 30.65
CA VAL A 9 25.00 -11.09 31.75
C VAL A 9 25.97 -10.94 32.93
N ALA A 10 26.93 -11.86 33.09
CA ALA A 10 27.88 -11.85 34.21
C ALA A 10 29.02 -10.81 34.09
N GLN A 11 29.15 -10.10 32.97
CA GLN A 11 30.17 -9.06 32.77
C GLN A 11 29.58 -7.65 32.70
N LYS A 12 28.66 -7.33 33.61
CA LYS A 12 28.03 -6.01 33.76
C LYS A 12 28.99 -4.81 33.88
N ASN A 13 30.30 -5.05 34.01
CA ASN A 13 31.32 -4.01 34.23
C ASN A 13 32.48 -3.98 33.21
N VAL A 14 32.54 -4.82 32.15
CA VAL A 14 33.76 -4.86 31.29
C VAL A 14 33.54 -4.97 29.78
N MET A 15 32.40 -5.44 29.25
CA MET A 15 32.21 -5.40 27.79
C MET A 15 31.80 -4.00 27.34
N ALA A 16 32.56 -3.42 26.41
CA ALA A 16 32.13 -2.20 25.74
C ALA A 16 30.80 -2.48 25.02
N GLY A 17 29.82 -1.57 25.07
CA GLY A 17 28.49 -1.78 24.48
C GLY A 17 28.51 -2.26 23.02
N LYS A 18 29.55 -1.92 22.26
CA LYS A 18 29.82 -2.43 20.91
C LYS A 18 30.02 -3.95 20.84
N GLU A 19 30.84 -4.50 21.73
CA GLU A 19 31.20 -5.92 21.76
C GLU A 19 30.00 -6.78 22.15
N ALA A 20 29.18 -6.27 23.07
CA ALA A 20 27.93 -6.90 23.45
C ALA A 20 26.93 -6.94 22.29
N LEU A 21 26.79 -5.86 21.51
CA LEU A 21 25.93 -5.84 20.32
C LEU A 21 26.40 -6.83 19.24
N ASP A 22 27.71 -6.96 19.01
CA ASP A 22 28.25 -7.96 18.07
C ASP A 22 27.86 -9.38 18.50
N ILE A 23 28.01 -9.69 19.78
CA ILE A 23 27.63 -11.00 20.34
C ILE A 23 26.13 -11.23 20.17
N TYR A 24 25.29 -10.24 20.49
CA TYR A 24 23.84 -10.38 20.30
C TYR A 24 23.45 -10.52 18.83
N SER A 25 24.11 -9.82 17.91
CA SER A 25 23.89 -9.98 16.47
C SER A 25 24.21 -11.40 16.00
N SER A 26 25.38 -11.94 16.38
CA SER A 26 25.76 -13.31 16.03
C SER A 26 24.85 -14.35 16.70
N TYR A 27 24.43 -14.08 17.94
CA TYR A 27 23.53 -14.96 18.66
C TYR A 27 22.13 -14.98 18.04
N PHE A 28 21.61 -13.84 17.61
CA PHE A 28 20.34 -13.76 16.91
C PHE A 28 20.39 -14.52 15.58
N GLN A 29 21.44 -14.36 14.78
CA GLN A 29 21.63 -15.14 13.54
C GLN A 29 21.73 -16.65 13.81
N PHE A 30 22.39 -17.04 14.91
CA PHE A 30 22.40 -18.44 15.32
C PHE A 30 21.00 -18.91 15.73
N ALA A 31 20.32 -18.15 16.58
CA ALA A 31 18.99 -18.51 17.05
C ALA A 31 17.95 -18.52 15.92
N SER A 32 18.02 -17.61 14.95
CA SER A 32 17.16 -17.63 13.76
C SER A 32 17.30 -18.90 12.94
N ASN A 33 18.52 -19.41 12.79
CA ASN A 33 18.79 -20.54 11.91
C ASN A 33 18.52 -21.89 12.60
N PHE A 34 18.63 -21.96 13.93
CA PHE A 34 18.55 -23.21 14.68
C PHE A 34 17.31 -23.32 15.59
N ILE A 35 16.68 -22.20 15.94
CA ILE A 35 15.58 -22.10 16.91
C ILE A 35 14.50 -21.14 16.37
N ALA A 36 14.24 -21.21 15.05
CA ALA A 36 13.30 -20.31 14.35
C ALA A 36 11.87 -20.31 14.93
N SER A 37 11.48 -21.35 15.67
CA SER A 37 10.15 -21.51 16.24
C SER A 37 9.96 -20.87 17.63
N ASP A 38 11.02 -20.40 18.29
CA ASP A 38 10.95 -19.86 19.66
C ASP A 38 11.01 -18.32 19.65
N ILE A 39 9.84 -17.71 19.47
CA ILE A 39 9.67 -16.24 19.41
C ILE A 39 10.01 -15.60 20.75
N ASP A 40 9.70 -16.26 21.87
CA ASP A 40 9.94 -15.74 23.21
C ASP A 40 11.43 -15.54 23.45
N HIS A 41 12.23 -16.52 23.05
CA HIS A 41 13.68 -16.46 23.18
C HIS A 41 14.29 -15.37 22.30
N MET A 42 13.80 -15.19 21.06
CA MET A 42 14.23 -14.11 20.17
C MET A 42 13.84 -12.73 20.74
N THR A 43 12.66 -12.64 21.34
CA THR A 43 12.18 -11.43 22.00
C THR A 43 13.04 -11.06 23.20
N GLU A 44 13.48 -12.04 24.00
CA GLU A 44 14.42 -11.78 25.11
C GLU A 44 15.77 -11.23 24.62
N VAL A 45 16.28 -11.72 23.49
CA VAL A 45 17.53 -11.22 22.89
C VAL A 45 17.38 -9.77 22.43
N VAL A 46 16.28 -9.46 21.74
CA VAL A 46 16.00 -8.10 21.27
C VAL A 46 15.75 -7.15 22.43
N GLN A 47 15.06 -7.59 23.49
CA GLN A 47 14.89 -6.83 24.73
C GLN A 47 16.23 -6.46 25.35
N LYS A 48 17.16 -7.42 25.47
CA LYS A 48 18.51 -7.16 25.99
C LYS A 48 19.29 -6.17 25.13
N CYS A 49 19.11 -6.22 23.81
CA CYS A 49 19.69 -5.22 22.92
C CYS A 49 19.09 -3.83 23.18
N TYR A 50 17.77 -3.75 23.34
CA TYR A 50 17.07 -2.50 23.64
C TYR A 50 17.52 -1.89 24.97
N ASP A 51 17.59 -2.67 26.04
CA ASP A 51 18.07 -2.23 27.36
C ASP A 51 19.53 -1.76 27.30
N LEU A 52 20.37 -2.46 26.52
CA LEU A 52 21.77 -2.07 26.31
C LEU A 52 21.87 -0.73 25.58
N VAL A 53 21.09 -0.53 24.52
CA VAL A 53 21.06 0.73 23.76
C VAL A 53 20.61 1.89 24.64
N LEU A 54 19.61 1.69 25.50
CA LEU A 54 19.17 2.70 26.46
C LEU A 54 20.25 3.08 27.49
N SER A 55 21.13 2.14 27.83
CA SER A 55 22.20 2.35 28.82
C SER A 55 23.48 2.99 28.25
N CYS A 56 23.60 3.09 26.91
CA CYS A 56 24.80 3.54 26.22
C CYS A 56 24.56 4.85 25.45
N GLU A 57 25.60 5.64 25.23
CA GLU A 57 25.52 6.79 24.31
C GLU A 57 25.39 6.29 22.87
N ILE A 58 24.31 6.65 22.17
CA ILE A 58 23.98 6.15 20.82
C ILE A 58 25.13 6.39 19.83
N ALA A 59 25.75 7.57 19.84
CA ALA A 59 26.87 7.91 18.96
C ALA A 59 28.05 6.94 19.10
N SER A 60 28.22 6.35 20.30
CA SER A 60 29.26 5.37 20.53
C SER A 60 28.95 4.01 19.91
N ILE A 61 27.69 3.59 19.83
CA ILE A 61 27.29 2.23 19.40
C ILE A 61 26.59 2.17 18.03
N TYR A 62 26.32 3.32 17.41
CA TYR A 62 25.52 3.49 16.20
C TYR A 62 25.84 2.49 15.07
N SER A 63 27.11 2.40 14.67
CA SER A 63 27.49 1.54 13.54
C SER A 63 27.21 0.06 13.78
N LYS A 64 27.34 -0.39 15.04
CA LYS A 64 27.04 -1.77 15.44
C LYS A 64 25.55 -2.02 15.55
N LEU A 65 24.80 -1.04 16.04
CA LEU A 65 23.34 -1.10 16.06
C LEU A 65 22.75 -1.21 14.64
N ASN A 66 23.23 -0.38 13.70
CA ASN A 66 22.79 -0.44 12.30
C ASN A 66 23.11 -1.81 11.69
N THR A 67 24.34 -2.31 11.88
CA THR A 67 24.74 -3.66 11.41
C THR A 67 23.86 -4.76 11.99
N LEU A 68 23.54 -4.69 13.29
CA LEU A 68 22.67 -5.65 13.96
C LEU A 68 21.27 -5.65 13.36
N LEU A 69 20.67 -4.48 13.10
CA LEU A 69 19.34 -4.37 12.53
C LEU A 69 19.28 -4.86 11.07
N ILE A 70 20.31 -4.56 10.27
CA ILE A 70 20.46 -5.11 8.92
C ILE A 70 20.55 -6.64 8.98
N ASN A 71 21.37 -7.19 9.89
CA ASN A 71 21.52 -8.63 10.08
C ASN A 71 20.21 -9.30 10.51
N PHE A 72 19.39 -8.63 11.33
CA PHE A 72 18.06 -9.14 11.71
C PHE A 72 17.13 -9.21 10.50
N CYS A 73 17.22 -8.27 9.56
CA CYS A 73 16.41 -8.31 8.35
C CYS A 73 16.89 -9.40 7.39
N LEU A 74 18.20 -9.62 7.29
CA LEU A 74 18.82 -10.62 6.41
C LEU A 74 18.78 -12.06 6.92
N CYS A 75 18.34 -12.31 8.16
CA CYS A 75 18.24 -13.67 8.71
C CYS A 75 17.15 -14.48 8.00
N ASP A 76 17.12 -15.81 8.16
CA ASP A 76 16.14 -16.69 7.49
C ASP A 76 14.75 -16.72 8.18
N LEU A 77 14.46 -15.80 9.10
CA LEU A 77 13.13 -15.72 9.73
C LEU A 77 12.10 -15.07 8.80
N SER A 78 10.90 -15.64 8.72
CA SER A 78 9.80 -14.99 8.01
C SER A 78 9.42 -13.64 8.64
N VAL A 79 8.93 -12.71 7.81
CA VAL A 79 8.63 -11.35 8.26
C VAL A 79 7.52 -11.29 9.32
N ASN A 80 6.54 -12.19 9.27
CA ASN A 80 5.49 -12.28 10.31
C ASN A 80 6.08 -12.56 11.71
N ILE A 81 7.15 -13.36 11.82
CA ILE A 81 7.85 -13.60 13.08
C ILE A 81 8.54 -12.32 13.53
N LEU A 82 9.27 -11.65 12.63
CA LEU A 82 9.93 -10.37 12.93
C LEU A 82 8.93 -9.29 13.38
N LEU A 83 7.73 -9.24 12.78
CA LEU A 83 6.63 -8.35 13.17
C LEU A 83 6.10 -8.61 14.58
N ARG A 84 6.30 -9.81 15.14
CA ARG A 84 5.88 -10.16 16.51
C ARG A 84 6.95 -9.91 17.56
N ILE A 85 8.21 -9.71 17.17
CA ILE A 85 9.29 -9.50 18.13
C ILE A 85 9.13 -8.12 18.78
N GLU A 86 8.90 -8.10 20.10
CA GLU A 86 8.78 -6.86 20.85
C GLU A 86 10.09 -6.05 20.80
N ASN A 87 9.95 -4.72 20.79
CA ASN A 87 11.04 -3.75 20.77
C ASN A 87 11.95 -3.75 19.53
N PHE A 88 11.78 -4.67 18.57
CA PHE A 88 12.50 -4.63 17.30
C PHE A 88 12.24 -3.28 16.57
N PHE A 89 10.98 -2.88 16.45
CA PHE A 89 10.62 -1.59 15.83
C PHE A 89 11.04 -0.38 16.68
N ASN A 90 11.14 -0.56 18.01
CA ASN A 90 11.60 0.52 18.88
C ASN A 90 13.11 0.75 18.73
N LEU A 91 13.88 -0.29 18.39
CA LEU A 91 15.30 -0.16 18.07
C LEU A 91 15.54 0.68 16.81
N LEU A 92 14.65 0.61 15.81
CA LEU A 92 14.73 1.45 14.61
C LEU A 92 14.75 2.94 14.95
N ASN A 93 14.02 3.37 15.99
CA ASN A 93 13.93 4.77 16.37
C ASN A 93 15.27 5.39 16.84
N PHE A 94 16.29 4.57 17.13
CA PHE A 94 17.63 5.05 17.47
C PHE A 94 18.55 5.24 16.25
N LEU A 95 18.13 4.79 15.07
CA LEU A 95 18.84 5.04 13.81
C LEU A 95 18.49 6.41 13.25
N GLU A 96 19.37 6.98 12.43
CA GLU A 96 19.05 8.13 11.59
C GLU A 96 18.04 7.72 10.51
N THR A 97 17.26 8.68 10.00
CA THR A 97 16.14 8.43 9.09
C THR A 97 16.54 7.63 7.84
N GLU A 98 17.73 7.87 7.29
CA GLU A 98 18.25 7.15 6.13
C GLU A 98 18.45 5.66 6.40
N ASP A 99 19.08 5.33 7.52
CA ASP A 99 19.33 3.95 7.94
C ASP A 99 18.03 3.24 8.36
N GLN A 100 17.10 3.97 8.98
CA GLN A 100 15.75 3.44 9.24
C GLN A 100 15.10 2.96 7.95
N VAL A 101 15.11 3.78 6.91
CA VAL A 101 14.46 3.41 5.65
C VAL A 101 15.17 2.27 4.96
N PHE A 102 16.50 2.27 4.94
CA PHE A 102 17.24 1.15 4.37
C PHE A 102 16.81 -0.19 5.00
N VAL A 103 16.70 -0.22 6.33
CA VAL A 103 16.20 -1.38 7.07
C VAL A 103 14.76 -1.74 6.68
N VAL A 104 13.85 -0.76 6.52
CA VAL A 104 12.48 -1.07 6.10
C VAL A 104 12.38 -1.53 4.66
N VAL A 105 13.19 -1.00 3.74
CA VAL A 105 13.26 -1.47 2.35
C VAL A 105 13.70 -2.94 2.31
N LEU A 106 14.73 -3.32 3.07
CA LEU A 106 15.14 -4.73 3.20
C LEU A 106 14.01 -5.63 3.72
N LEU A 107 13.24 -5.16 4.70
CA LEU A 107 12.07 -5.89 5.19
C LEU A 107 10.99 -6.04 4.12
N SER A 108 10.74 -4.99 3.32
CA SER A 108 9.76 -5.04 2.24
C SER A 108 10.16 -6.01 1.13
N GLU A 109 11.43 -6.02 0.72
CA GLU A 109 11.95 -6.98 -0.25
C GLU A 109 11.82 -8.41 0.24
N LYS A 110 11.98 -8.61 1.55
CA LYS A 110 11.85 -9.92 2.18
C LYS A 110 10.40 -10.39 2.20
N VAL A 111 9.44 -9.51 2.47
CA VAL A 111 8.01 -9.83 2.32
C VAL A 111 7.70 -10.31 0.91
N CYS A 112 8.24 -9.65 -0.11
CA CYS A 112 8.06 -10.06 -1.50
C CYS A 112 8.65 -11.45 -1.81
N LYS A 113 9.75 -11.81 -1.17
CA LYS A 113 10.45 -13.09 -1.39
C LYS A 113 9.77 -14.26 -0.67
N ASP A 114 9.33 -14.02 0.55
CA ASP A 114 8.85 -15.09 1.44
C ASP A 114 7.36 -15.42 1.25
N ASN A 115 6.61 -14.62 0.48
CA ASN A 115 5.14 -14.72 0.33
C ASN A 115 4.43 -14.85 1.69
N THR A 116 4.87 -14.05 2.66
CA THR A 116 4.30 -14.08 4.02
C THR A 116 2.95 -13.41 4.05
N PHE A 117 1.95 -14.06 4.64
CA PHE A 117 0.67 -13.43 4.92
C PHE A 117 0.66 -12.79 6.32
N ILE A 118 0.03 -11.62 6.41
CA ILE A 118 -0.13 -10.82 7.63
C ILE A 118 -1.61 -10.80 7.97
N SER A 119 -1.97 -11.48 9.05
CA SER A 119 -3.38 -11.68 9.44
C SER A 119 -3.67 -11.24 10.87
N ASP A 120 -2.65 -11.09 11.72
CA ASP A 120 -2.86 -10.73 13.12
C ASP A 120 -2.85 -9.21 13.33
N ARG A 121 -3.67 -8.73 14.27
CA ARG A 121 -3.81 -7.30 14.55
C ARG A 121 -2.51 -6.66 15.05
N LEU A 122 -1.72 -7.39 15.85
CA LEU A 122 -0.41 -6.91 16.30
C LEU A 122 0.57 -6.77 15.13
N GLU A 123 0.54 -7.72 14.19
CA GLU A 123 1.36 -7.68 12.99
C GLU A 123 0.98 -6.48 12.11
N ILE A 124 -0.32 -6.22 11.93
CA ILE A 124 -0.83 -5.06 11.20
C ILE A 124 -0.37 -3.76 11.86
N ASP A 125 -0.50 -3.63 13.18
CA ASP A 125 -0.09 -2.42 13.91
C ASP A 125 1.42 -2.16 13.80
N ASN A 126 2.22 -3.22 13.88
CA ASN A 126 3.66 -3.12 13.72
C ASN A 126 4.07 -2.85 12.27
N LEU A 127 3.35 -3.42 11.30
CA LEU A 127 3.50 -3.09 9.89
C LEU A 127 3.17 -1.61 9.63
N MET A 128 2.10 -1.07 10.24
CA MET A 128 1.76 0.35 10.11
C MET A 128 2.86 1.27 10.68
N LYS A 129 3.59 0.84 11.71
CA LYS A 129 4.77 1.59 12.21
C LYS A 129 5.89 1.59 11.18
N LEU A 130 6.18 0.46 10.53
CA LEU A 130 7.17 0.37 9.45
C LEU A 130 6.80 1.26 8.27
N ILE A 131 5.54 1.21 7.85
CA ILE A 131 5.00 2.06 6.78
C ILE A 131 5.18 3.53 7.14
N LYS A 132 4.81 3.95 8.35
CA LYS A 132 5.03 5.33 8.80
C LYS A 132 6.51 5.75 8.75
N ILE A 133 7.44 4.84 9.05
CA ILE A 133 8.89 5.10 8.93
C ILE A 133 9.28 5.32 7.47
N MET A 134 8.87 4.44 6.55
CA MET A 134 9.16 4.61 5.11
C MET A 134 8.65 5.94 4.58
N LEU A 135 7.45 6.33 5.01
CA LEU A 135 6.75 7.50 4.50
C LEU A 135 7.28 8.83 5.05
N ARG A 136 8.06 8.82 6.16
CA ARG A 136 8.68 10.03 6.74
C ARG A 136 9.74 10.66 5.83
N LEU A 137 10.41 9.89 4.96
CA LEU A 137 11.39 10.45 4.03
C LEU A 137 10.75 11.44 3.05
N ASN A 138 9.52 11.19 2.61
CA ASN A 138 8.85 12.02 1.63
C ASN A 138 8.28 13.32 2.25
N SER A 139 8.09 13.35 3.57
CA SER A 139 7.63 14.53 4.31
C SER A 139 8.75 15.53 4.60
N CYS A 140 10.02 15.09 4.56
CA CYS A 140 11.18 15.91 4.84
C CYS A 140 11.75 16.51 3.54
N SER A 141 11.17 17.63 3.11
CA SER A 141 11.70 18.50 2.05
C SER A 141 13.06 19.17 2.36
N SER A 142 13.78 18.70 3.38
CA SER A 142 14.99 19.35 3.91
C SER A 142 16.28 18.53 3.74
N ILE A 143 16.26 17.42 2.99
CA ILE A 143 17.46 16.62 2.78
C ILE A 143 18.00 16.85 1.36
N GLU A 144 18.52 18.06 1.11
CA GLU A 144 19.39 18.32 -0.05
C GLU A 144 20.83 17.81 0.18
N HIS A 145 21.16 17.26 1.35
CA HIS A 145 22.51 16.83 1.69
C HIS A 145 22.52 15.54 2.52
N ALA A 146 22.22 14.41 1.87
CA ALA A 146 22.42 13.08 2.43
C ALA A 146 23.24 12.23 1.48
N ARG A 147 24.17 11.44 2.01
CA ARG A 147 25.09 10.57 1.26
C ARG A 147 24.41 9.30 0.73
N ILE A 148 23.16 9.44 0.30
CA ILE A 148 22.58 8.55 -0.68
C ILE A 148 22.88 9.25 -2.00
N ASP A 149 23.79 8.69 -2.80
CA ASP A 149 23.78 8.94 -4.24
C ASP A 149 22.30 8.87 -4.64
N PRO A 150 21.63 9.95 -5.05
CA PRO A 150 20.18 10.01 -5.16
C PRO A 150 19.81 9.04 -6.26
N HIS A 151 19.68 7.76 -5.91
CA HIS A 151 19.23 6.75 -6.82
C HIS A 151 17.80 7.17 -7.11
N PRO A 152 17.47 7.51 -8.37
CA PRO A 152 16.16 8.05 -8.75
C PRO A 152 15.03 7.03 -8.63
N GLY A 153 15.15 6.04 -7.73
CA GLY A 153 14.19 4.99 -7.44
C GLY A 153 14.04 4.65 -5.96
N ALA A 154 14.74 5.28 -5.01
CA ALA A 154 14.57 4.94 -3.57
C ALA A 154 13.14 5.21 -3.06
N THR A 155 12.56 6.35 -3.44
CA THR A 155 11.15 6.66 -3.16
C THR A 155 10.20 5.68 -3.83
N GLN A 156 10.47 5.32 -5.08
CA GLN A 156 9.68 4.33 -5.82
C GLN A 156 9.77 2.95 -5.16
N GLN A 157 10.95 2.51 -4.75
CA GLN A 157 11.17 1.26 -4.03
C GLN A 157 10.40 1.25 -2.70
N CYS A 158 10.32 2.39 -2.00
CA CYS A 158 9.49 2.51 -0.79
C CYS A 158 8.00 2.36 -1.11
N PHE A 159 7.52 2.93 -2.22
CA PHE A 159 6.13 2.77 -2.65
C PHE A 159 5.83 1.35 -3.12
N ASP A 160 6.75 0.73 -3.85
CA ASP A 160 6.64 -0.67 -4.29
C ASP A 160 6.63 -1.62 -3.08
N GLY A 161 7.50 -1.36 -2.09
CA GLY A 161 7.50 -2.06 -0.82
C GLY A 161 6.19 -1.88 -0.05
N PHE A 162 5.65 -0.67 -0.01
CA PHE A 162 4.34 -0.40 0.58
C PHE A 162 3.20 -1.14 -0.13
N CYS A 163 3.17 -1.13 -1.46
CA CYS A 163 2.24 -1.95 -2.25
C CYS A 163 2.37 -3.43 -1.93
N SER A 164 3.60 -3.93 -1.76
CA SER A 164 3.86 -5.32 -1.43
C SER A 164 3.30 -5.69 -0.06
N PHE A 165 3.44 -4.82 0.94
CA PHE A 165 2.80 -5.00 2.24
C PHE A 165 1.27 -4.98 2.17
N ILE A 166 0.67 -4.17 1.30
CA ILE A 166 -0.79 -4.16 1.10
C ILE A 166 -1.26 -5.49 0.51
N LEU A 167 -0.50 -6.06 -0.42
CA LEU A 167 -0.83 -7.33 -1.07
C LEU A 167 -0.70 -8.55 -0.15
N THR A 168 0.08 -8.44 0.92
CA THR A 168 0.26 -9.54 1.88
C THR A 168 -0.73 -9.54 3.03
N LEU A 169 -1.64 -8.57 3.09
CA LEU A 169 -2.70 -8.54 4.09
C LEU A 169 -3.71 -9.66 3.83
N GLU A 170 -3.92 -10.48 4.84
CA GLU A 170 -4.90 -11.55 4.85
C GLU A 170 -5.85 -11.35 6.03
N PRO A 171 -6.74 -10.32 5.95
CA PRO A 171 -7.74 -10.09 7.00
C PRO A 171 -8.60 -11.35 7.15
N GLN A 172 -9.00 -11.69 8.37
CA GLN A 172 -9.79 -12.91 8.63
C GLN A 172 -11.30 -12.67 8.51
N ASN A 173 -11.72 -11.40 8.54
CA ASN A 173 -13.11 -10.99 8.47
C ASN A 173 -13.24 -9.54 7.95
N VAL A 174 -14.47 -9.10 7.74
CA VAL A 174 -14.79 -7.76 7.21
C VAL A 174 -14.36 -6.64 8.17
N GLU A 175 -14.45 -6.84 9.49
CA GLU A 175 -14.07 -5.82 10.49
C GLU A 175 -12.56 -5.57 10.46
N GLU A 176 -11.76 -6.62 10.35
CA GLU A 176 -10.30 -6.53 10.20
C GLU A 176 -9.92 -5.89 8.86
N LEU A 177 -10.63 -6.21 7.78
CA LEU A 177 -10.43 -5.56 6.49
C LEU A 177 -10.67 -4.04 6.61
N PHE A 178 -11.75 -3.61 7.27
CA PHE A 178 -11.99 -2.19 7.54
C PHE A 178 -10.83 -1.55 8.29
N TYR A 179 -10.40 -2.18 9.38
CA TYR A 179 -9.30 -1.67 10.20
C TYR A 179 -8.01 -1.49 9.39
N CYS A 180 -7.67 -2.47 8.55
CA CYS A 180 -6.51 -2.40 7.66
C CYS A 180 -6.65 -1.23 6.67
N VAL A 181 -7.78 -1.15 5.97
CA VAL A 181 -8.01 -0.16 4.91
C VAL A 181 -7.99 1.26 5.46
N GLU A 182 -8.64 1.51 6.61
CA GLU A 182 -8.63 2.83 7.26
C GLU A 182 -7.21 3.27 7.64
N ASN A 183 -6.42 2.39 8.26
CA ASN A 183 -5.06 2.71 8.68
C ASN A 183 -4.12 2.92 7.49
N ILE A 184 -4.23 2.11 6.44
CA ILE A 184 -3.41 2.22 5.23
C ILE A 184 -3.78 3.48 4.46
N SER A 185 -5.07 3.77 4.31
CA SER A 185 -5.58 5.01 3.70
C SER A 185 -5.07 6.24 4.44
N LEU A 186 -5.09 6.22 5.78
CA LEU A 186 -4.54 7.29 6.60
C LEU A 186 -3.03 7.44 6.40
N CYS A 187 -2.27 6.34 6.38
CA CYS A 187 -0.83 6.39 6.16
C CYS A 187 -0.49 6.95 4.77
N ALA A 188 -1.18 6.50 3.72
CA ALA A 188 -1.00 7.01 2.36
C ALA A 188 -1.33 8.51 2.28
N LYS A 189 -2.41 8.97 2.93
CA LYS A 189 -2.77 10.40 3.02
C LYS A 189 -1.68 11.23 3.69
N LEU A 190 -1.12 10.74 4.80
CA LEU A 190 -0.06 11.44 5.53
C LEU A 190 1.27 11.51 4.76
N ALA A 191 1.54 10.52 3.90
CA ALA A 191 2.73 10.49 3.05
C ALA A 191 2.69 11.49 1.88
N GLY A 192 1.51 11.99 1.54
CA GLY A 192 1.31 12.93 0.45
C GLY A 192 0.85 12.30 -0.87
N ALA A 193 0.57 13.19 -1.82
CA ALA A 193 -0.07 12.92 -3.09
C ALA A 193 0.59 11.81 -3.92
N GLU A 194 1.93 11.79 -4.00
CA GLU A 194 2.67 10.82 -4.82
C GLU A 194 2.49 9.39 -4.28
N CYS A 195 2.57 9.20 -2.97
CA CYS A 195 2.35 7.91 -2.34
C CYS A 195 0.93 7.42 -2.59
N GLN A 196 -0.07 8.30 -2.43
CA GLN A 196 -1.46 7.95 -2.71
C GLN A 196 -1.64 7.51 -4.15
N GLN A 197 -1.07 8.24 -5.12
CA GLN A 197 -1.15 7.90 -6.55
C GLN A 197 -0.51 6.55 -6.88
N SER A 198 0.60 6.21 -6.23
CA SER A 198 1.29 4.93 -6.49
C SER A 198 0.62 3.73 -5.84
N THR A 199 -0.17 3.93 -4.77
CA THR A 199 -0.63 2.81 -3.92
C THR A 199 -2.14 2.59 -3.90
N PHE A 200 -2.95 3.60 -4.29
CA PHE A 200 -4.41 3.51 -4.17
C PHE A 200 -5.02 2.37 -5.00
N CYS A 201 -4.53 2.12 -6.23
CA CYS A 201 -5.00 1.01 -7.06
C CYS A 201 -4.78 -0.33 -6.34
N THR A 202 -3.60 -0.52 -5.74
CA THR A 202 -3.27 -1.74 -4.98
C THR A 202 -4.23 -1.90 -3.81
N LEU A 203 -4.44 -0.84 -3.03
CA LEU A 203 -5.37 -0.87 -1.89
C LEU A 203 -6.80 -1.19 -2.32
N VAL A 204 -7.34 -0.45 -3.30
CA VAL A 204 -8.71 -0.66 -3.81
C VAL A 204 -8.88 -2.09 -4.31
N ASN A 205 -7.95 -2.60 -5.11
CA ASN A 205 -8.01 -3.96 -5.61
C ASN A 205 -7.95 -5.01 -4.50
N THR A 206 -7.10 -4.81 -3.48
CA THR A 206 -7.08 -5.69 -2.29
C THR A 206 -8.42 -5.66 -1.56
N VAL A 207 -9.06 -4.49 -1.41
CA VAL A 207 -10.40 -4.41 -0.81
C VAL A 207 -11.42 -5.19 -1.62
N LEU A 208 -11.49 -4.94 -2.93
CA LEU A 208 -12.45 -5.61 -3.81
C LEU A 208 -12.29 -7.14 -3.79
N GLN A 209 -11.05 -7.63 -3.87
CA GLN A 209 -10.76 -9.07 -3.79
C GLN A 209 -11.26 -9.68 -2.48
N ASN A 210 -11.02 -9.02 -1.35
CA ASN A 210 -11.50 -9.49 -0.05
C ASN A 210 -13.02 -9.38 0.11
N ILE A 211 -13.67 -8.35 -0.45
CA ILE A 211 -15.14 -8.27 -0.51
C ILE A 211 -15.68 -9.54 -1.15
N ARG A 212 -15.16 -9.98 -2.29
CA ARG A 212 -15.65 -11.21 -2.95
C ARG A 212 -15.43 -12.48 -2.14
N ILE A 213 -14.38 -12.53 -1.32
CA ILE A 213 -14.10 -13.68 -0.45
C ILE A 213 -15.09 -13.71 0.72
N PHE A 214 -15.32 -12.56 1.37
CA PHE A 214 -16.17 -12.48 2.56
C PHE A 214 -17.64 -12.29 2.25
N PHE A 215 -18.00 -11.88 1.04
CA PHE A 215 -19.39 -11.61 0.68
C PHE A 215 -20.23 -12.89 0.83
N PRO A 216 -21.24 -12.87 1.69
CA PRO A 216 -22.02 -14.06 1.99
C PRO A 216 -22.80 -14.52 0.76
N SER A 217 -22.93 -15.84 0.59
CA SER A 217 -23.80 -16.42 -0.44
C SER A 217 -25.29 -16.36 -0.07
N SER A 218 -25.60 -15.97 1.16
CA SER A 218 -26.92 -15.76 1.74
C SER A 218 -27.27 -14.26 1.81
N ASN A 219 -28.56 -13.93 1.89
CA ASN A 219 -29.09 -12.57 2.16
C ASN A 219 -28.76 -12.10 3.59
N ASP A 220 -27.49 -12.12 3.95
CA ASP A 220 -26.99 -11.53 5.18
C ASP A 220 -26.82 -10.01 4.99
N ASP A 221 -26.57 -9.32 6.10
CA ASP A 221 -26.41 -7.87 6.14
C ASP A 221 -25.33 -7.38 5.16
N CYS A 222 -25.74 -6.63 4.13
CA CYS A 222 -24.83 -6.07 3.13
C CYS A 222 -24.18 -4.76 3.60
N GLU A 223 -24.66 -4.16 4.69
CA GLU A 223 -24.20 -2.86 5.20
C GLU A 223 -22.66 -2.77 5.39
N PRO A 224 -21.96 -3.80 5.92
CA PRO A 224 -20.50 -3.76 6.02
C PRO A 224 -19.82 -3.65 4.65
N PHE A 225 -20.34 -4.32 3.62
CA PHE A 225 -19.75 -4.28 2.28
C PHE A 225 -20.03 -2.97 1.56
N ILE A 226 -21.24 -2.42 1.74
CA ILE A 226 -21.62 -1.09 1.26
C ILE A 226 -20.65 -0.04 1.80
N LYS A 227 -20.35 -0.10 3.11
CA LYS A 227 -19.35 0.78 3.73
C LYS A 227 -17.95 0.63 3.12
N LEU A 228 -17.52 -0.58 2.76
CA LEU A 228 -16.21 -0.79 2.12
C LEU A 228 -16.16 -0.12 0.75
N PHE A 229 -17.24 -0.21 -0.05
CA PHE A 229 -17.33 0.50 -1.31
C PHE A 229 -17.32 2.01 -1.13
N HIS A 230 -17.97 2.55 -0.10
CA HIS A 230 -17.84 3.96 0.24
C HIS A 230 -16.39 4.33 0.60
N THR A 231 -15.69 3.50 1.35
CA THR A 231 -14.26 3.70 1.63
C THR A 231 -13.42 3.67 0.35
N CYS A 232 -13.69 2.75 -0.59
CA CYS A 232 -13.04 2.75 -1.92
C CYS A 232 -13.32 4.06 -2.67
N PHE A 233 -14.57 4.53 -2.67
CA PHE A 233 -14.95 5.80 -3.30
C PHE A 233 -14.16 6.97 -2.72
N GLU A 234 -14.06 7.06 -1.39
CA GLU A 234 -13.28 8.09 -0.70
C GLU A 234 -11.78 8.01 -0.98
N ILE A 235 -11.22 6.79 -1.03
CA ILE A 235 -9.82 6.57 -1.38
C ILE A 235 -9.55 7.13 -2.77
N ILE A 236 -10.31 6.70 -3.79
CA ILE A 236 -10.13 7.15 -5.18
C ILE A 236 -10.35 8.67 -5.29
N SER A 237 -11.40 9.20 -4.65
CA SER A 237 -11.73 10.63 -4.65
C SER A 237 -10.63 11.51 -4.05
N SER A 238 -9.86 10.97 -3.10
CA SER A 238 -8.78 11.70 -2.43
C SER A 238 -7.50 11.79 -3.26
N VAL A 239 -7.37 11.00 -4.33
CA VAL A 239 -6.19 10.98 -5.19
C VAL A 239 -6.20 12.21 -6.11
N PRO A 240 -5.07 12.92 -6.27
CA PRO A 240 -5.01 14.06 -7.18
C PRO A 240 -5.28 13.64 -8.62
N LYS A 241 -6.04 14.47 -9.34
CA LYS A 241 -6.53 14.22 -10.71
C LYS A 241 -5.45 14.37 -11.80
N THR A 242 -4.18 14.14 -11.49
CA THR A 242 -3.07 14.20 -12.47
C THR A 242 -3.10 13.03 -13.46
N PHE A 243 -3.71 11.90 -13.07
CA PHE A 243 -3.91 10.73 -13.93
C PHE A 243 -5.39 10.39 -14.06
N PRO A 244 -6.20 11.27 -14.68
CA PRO A 244 -7.65 11.15 -14.68
C PRO A 244 -8.16 9.88 -15.38
N TYR A 245 -7.41 9.37 -16.38
CA TYR A 245 -7.77 8.11 -17.06
C TYR A 245 -7.72 6.91 -16.11
N LEU A 246 -6.70 6.83 -15.26
CA LEU A 246 -6.56 5.75 -14.28
C LEU A 246 -7.69 5.79 -13.25
N LEU A 247 -8.03 6.99 -12.75
CA LEU A 247 -9.15 7.17 -11.81
C LEU A 247 -10.49 6.75 -12.41
N VAL A 248 -10.75 7.08 -13.68
CA VAL A 248 -11.94 6.60 -14.40
C VAL A 248 -11.97 5.08 -14.44
N GLN A 249 -10.85 4.42 -14.75
CA GLN A 249 -10.78 2.96 -14.77
C GLN A 249 -11.10 2.36 -13.40
N GLU A 250 -10.52 2.89 -12.33
CA GLU A 250 -10.75 2.38 -10.97
C GLU A 250 -12.20 2.57 -10.51
N TYR A 251 -12.83 3.70 -10.83
CA TYR A 251 -14.26 3.87 -10.58
C TYR A 251 -15.11 2.85 -11.35
N LEU A 252 -14.81 2.60 -12.62
CA LEU A 252 -15.54 1.62 -13.42
C LEU A 252 -15.31 0.19 -12.92
N VAL A 253 -14.10 -0.16 -12.47
CA VAL A 253 -13.82 -1.47 -11.85
C VAL A 253 -14.65 -1.64 -10.58
N CYS A 254 -14.70 -0.62 -9.71
CA CYS A 254 -15.56 -0.66 -8.51
C CYS A 254 -17.04 -0.82 -8.86
N ALA A 255 -17.52 -0.11 -9.90
CA ALA A 255 -18.91 -0.23 -10.36
C ALA A 255 -19.25 -1.65 -10.83
N LEU A 256 -18.39 -2.26 -11.66
CA LEU A 256 -18.58 -3.64 -12.13
C LEU A 256 -18.55 -4.64 -10.98
N TYR A 257 -17.68 -4.42 -9.99
CA TYR A 257 -17.61 -5.27 -8.82
C TYR A 257 -18.88 -5.21 -7.98
N ALA A 258 -19.36 -4.01 -7.67
CA ALA A 258 -20.59 -3.79 -6.92
C ALA A 258 -21.81 -4.41 -7.64
N ASP A 259 -21.90 -4.23 -8.96
CA ASP A 259 -22.95 -4.85 -9.78
C ASP A 259 -22.90 -6.38 -9.71
N SER A 260 -21.70 -6.97 -9.71
CA SER A 260 -21.51 -8.43 -9.71
C SER A 260 -21.96 -9.14 -8.43
N LEU A 261 -22.16 -8.41 -7.32
CA LEU A 261 -22.66 -8.97 -6.06
C LEU A 261 -24.15 -9.35 -6.11
N ASN A 262 -24.85 -9.04 -7.22
CA ASN A 262 -26.23 -9.46 -7.52
C ASN A 262 -27.25 -9.14 -6.41
N SER A 263 -27.00 -8.09 -5.62
CA SER A 263 -27.95 -7.54 -4.65
C SER A 263 -28.35 -6.13 -5.08
N ILE A 264 -29.66 -5.86 -5.00
CA ILE A 264 -30.24 -4.57 -5.40
C ILE A 264 -29.73 -3.41 -4.52
N GLU A 265 -29.24 -3.73 -3.33
CA GLU A 265 -28.68 -2.75 -2.39
C GLU A 265 -27.38 -2.11 -2.90
N PHE A 266 -26.66 -2.77 -3.81
CA PHE A 266 -25.46 -2.21 -4.45
C PHE A 266 -25.77 -1.34 -5.67
N SER A 267 -27.01 -1.31 -6.15
CA SER A 267 -27.41 -0.51 -7.31
C SER A 267 -27.04 0.98 -7.18
N PRO A 268 -27.32 1.66 -6.04
CA PRO A 268 -26.92 3.06 -5.85
C PRO A 268 -25.40 3.27 -5.88
N ILE A 269 -24.64 2.28 -5.42
CA ILE A 269 -23.17 2.32 -5.37
C ILE A 269 -22.61 2.22 -6.80
N THR A 270 -23.10 1.26 -7.58
CA THR A 270 -22.77 1.12 -9.01
C THR A 270 -23.04 2.44 -9.76
N VAL A 271 -24.21 3.05 -9.54
CA VAL A 271 -24.58 4.33 -10.16
C VAL A 271 -23.65 5.47 -9.73
N ALA A 272 -23.28 5.55 -8.45
CA ALA A 272 -22.40 6.59 -7.94
C ALA A 272 -21.00 6.54 -8.60
N PHE A 273 -20.44 5.33 -8.72
CA PHE A 273 -19.14 5.12 -9.37
C PHE A 273 -19.16 5.48 -10.86
N ILE A 274 -20.17 5.04 -11.61
CA ILE A 274 -20.32 5.36 -13.03
C ILE A 274 -20.48 6.87 -13.23
N ARG A 275 -21.26 7.52 -12.38
CA ARG A 275 -21.47 8.97 -12.44
C ARG A 275 -20.15 9.71 -12.26
N GLU A 276 -19.35 9.35 -11.26
CA GLU A 276 -18.06 10.00 -11.01
C GLU A 276 -17.06 9.73 -12.14
N ALA A 277 -17.08 8.52 -12.72
CA ALA A 277 -16.31 8.20 -13.92
C ALA A 277 -16.69 9.11 -15.12
N PHE A 278 -17.98 9.37 -15.35
CA PHE A 278 -18.42 10.32 -16.36
C PHE A 278 -18.00 11.76 -16.03
N THR A 279 -18.15 12.21 -14.78
CA THR A 279 -17.70 13.55 -14.35
C THR A 279 -16.22 13.75 -14.65
N LEU A 280 -15.36 12.80 -14.26
CA LEU A 280 -13.94 12.86 -14.55
C LEU A 280 -13.64 12.83 -16.05
N PHE A 281 -14.36 12.00 -16.82
CA PHE A 281 -14.24 11.94 -18.26
C PHE A 281 -14.51 13.29 -18.92
N GLU A 282 -15.56 13.98 -18.49
CA GLU A 282 -15.98 15.24 -19.09
C GLU A 282 -15.09 16.43 -18.69
N GLU A 283 -14.61 16.44 -17.45
CA GLU A 283 -13.87 17.58 -16.91
C GLU A 283 -12.35 17.50 -17.12
N HIS A 284 -11.75 16.30 -17.07
CA HIS A 284 -10.29 16.14 -16.92
C HIS A 284 -9.62 15.33 -18.04
N ILE A 285 -10.36 14.58 -18.86
CA ILE A 285 -9.75 13.81 -19.96
C ILE A 285 -9.62 14.69 -21.21
N THR A 286 -8.39 14.78 -21.73
CA THR A 286 -8.04 15.56 -22.93
C THR A 286 -8.35 14.81 -24.23
N SER A 287 -8.42 15.54 -25.34
CA SER A 287 -8.91 15.03 -26.64
C SER A 287 -8.19 13.80 -27.20
N SER A 288 -6.92 13.58 -26.85
CA SER A 288 -6.15 12.40 -27.30
C SER A 288 -6.66 11.09 -26.71
N ASP A 289 -7.09 11.12 -25.44
CA ASP A 289 -7.44 9.91 -24.67
C ASP A 289 -8.95 9.75 -24.48
N GLN A 290 -9.73 10.77 -24.86
CA GLN A 290 -11.18 10.77 -24.73
C GLN A 290 -11.85 9.58 -25.43
N LEU A 291 -11.45 9.22 -26.66
CA LEU A 291 -12.08 8.10 -27.37
C LEU A 291 -11.81 6.76 -26.67
N LYS A 292 -10.58 6.55 -26.20
CA LYS A 292 -10.21 5.35 -25.45
C LYS A 292 -10.98 5.27 -24.13
N CYS A 293 -11.07 6.39 -23.41
CA CYS A 293 -11.80 6.49 -22.15
C CYS A 293 -13.30 6.23 -22.32
N LEU A 294 -13.91 6.84 -23.33
CA LEU A 294 -15.32 6.63 -23.67
C LEU A 294 -15.61 5.17 -24.03
N ASN A 295 -14.72 4.51 -24.78
CA ASN A 295 -14.85 3.08 -25.06
C ASN A 295 -14.80 2.23 -23.79
N THR A 296 -13.95 2.57 -22.82
CA THR A 296 -13.91 1.89 -21.52
C THR A 296 -15.24 2.06 -20.76
N ILE A 297 -15.79 3.29 -20.73
CA ILE A 297 -17.09 3.57 -20.09
C ILE A 297 -18.20 2.77 -20.77
N ILE A 298 -18.27 2.77 -22.10
CA ILE A 298 -19.27 2.00 -22.86
C ILE A 298 -19.15 0.50 -22.58
N SER A 299 -17.90 -0.01 -22.52
CA SER A 299 -17.65 -1.42 -22.21
C SER A 299 -18.13 -1.79 -20.81
N CYS A 300 -17.98 -0.90 -19.84
CA CYS A 300 -18.53 -1.06 -18.49
C CYS A 300 -20.06 -1.07 -18.52
N LEU A 301 -20.71 -0.09 -19.17
CA LEU A 301 -22.17 -0.06 -19.32
C LEU A 301 -22.72 -1.33 -19.96
N TYR A 302 -22.02 -1.90 -20.94
CA TYR A 302 -22.46 -3.15 -21.57
C TYR A 302 -22.48 -4.36 -20.61
N GLN A 303 -21.67 -4.34 -19.56
CA GLN A 303 -21.52 -5.44 -18.60
C GLN A 303 -22.39 -5.27 -17.34
N ILE A 304 -23.00 -4.11 -17.14
CA ILE A 304 -23.83 -3.82 -15.95
C ILE A 304 -25.25 -4.34 -16.15
N HIS A 305 -25.81 -4.94 -15.10
CA HIS A 305 -27.12 -5.59 -15.17
C HIS A 305 -28.10 -5.20 -14.05
N ASN A 306 -27.61 -4.76 -12.88
CA ASN A 306 -28.42 -4.59 -11.67
C ASN A 306 -28.75 -3.13 -11.34
N ILE A 307 -28.77 -2.25 -12.35
CA ILE A 307 -29.22 -0.86 -12.21
C ILE A 307 -30.60 -0.63 -12.84
N GLU A 308 -31.34 0.33 -12.29
CA GLU A 308 -32.65 0.70 -12.81
C GLU A 308 -32.57 1.10 -14.29
N THR A 309 -33.48 0.58 -15.09
CA THR A 309 -33.49 0.74 -16.55
C THR A 309 -33.51 2.22 -16.98
N GLU A 310 -34.22 3.08 -16.25
CA GLU A 310 -34.26 4.51 -16.54
C GLU A 310 -32.88 5.16 -16.36
N ILE A 311 -32.19 4.85 -15.27
CA ILE A 311 -30.84 5.36 -14.98
C ILE A 311 -29.84 4.83 -16.01
N PHE A 312 -29.95 3.55 -16.39
CA PHE A 312 -29.12 2.96 -17.44
C PHE A 312 -29.25 3.74 -18.76
N TYR A 313 -30.49 4.02 -19.20
CA TYR A 313 -30.72 4.78 -20.42
C TYR A 313 -30.19 6.22 -20.35
N GLN A 314 -30.18 6.84 -19.17
CA GLN A 314 -29.55 8.16 -19.00
C GLN A 314 -28.05 8.09 -19.29
N PHE A 315 -27.34 7.09 -18.76
CA PHE A 315 -25.91 6.90 -19.06
C PHE A 315 -25.66 6.56 -20.53
N CYS A 316 -26.48 5.70 -21.15
CA CYS A 316 -26.38 5.43 -22.58
C CYS A 316 -26.58 6.69 -23.43
N SER A 317 -27.59 7.51 -23.10
CA SER A 317 -27.84 8.78 -23.79
C SER A 317 -26.67 9.76 -23.62
N GLN A 318 -26.06 9.80 -22.44
CA GLN A 318 -24.87 10.62 -22.18
C GLN A 318 -23.69 10.16 -23.03
N ALA A 319 -23.40 8.85 -23.08
CA ALA A 319 -22.36 8.28 -23.94
C ALA A 319 -22.62 8.55 -25.42
N GLU A 320 -23.85 8.35 -25.90
CA GLU A 320 -24.26 8.60 -27.29
C GLU A 320 -24.01 10.05 -27.70
N LYS A 321 -24.42 11.01 -26.87
CA LYS A 321 -24.17 12.45 -27.14
C LYS A 321 -22.68 12.74 -27.35
N LYS A 322 -21.81 12.10 -26.57
CA LYS A 322 -20.36 12.25 -26.69
C LYS A 322 -19.83 11.56 -27.96
N CYS A 323 -20.30 10.35 -28.28
CA CYS A 323 -19.97 9.68 -29.55
C CYS A 323 -20.32 10.53 -30.77
N VAL A 324 -21.53 11.13 -30.80
CA VAL A 324 -21.98 12.02 -31.88
C VAL A 324 -21.08 13.27 -31.97
N HIS A 325 -20.67 13.82 -30.83
CA HIS A 325 -19.75 14.94 -30.79
C HIS A 325 -18.39 14.60 -31.43
N PHE A 326 -17.79 13.45 -31.07
CA PHE A 326 -16.54 12.97 -31.69
C PHE A 326 -16.70 12.73 -33.19
N HIS A 327 -17.80 12.12 -33.61
CA HIS A 327 -18.03 11.84 -35.02
C HIS A 327 -18.08 13.14 -35.85
N LYS A 328 -18.78 14.18 -35.35
CA LYS A 328 -18.83 15.49 -36.01
C LYS A 328 -17.47 16.17 -36.07
N LEU A 329 -16.66 16.08 -35.01
CA LEU A 329 -15.30 16.60 -35.00
C LEU A 329 -14.42 15.90 -36.05
N HIS A 330 -14.42 14.57 -36.11
CA HIS A 330 -13.63 13.82 -37.09
C HIS A 330 -14.09 14.04 -38.54
N GLN A 331 -15.39 14.18 -38.79
CA GLN A 331 -15.90 14.58 -40.11
C GLN A 331 -15.46 16.01 -40.48
N SER A 332 -15.44 16.95 -39.55
CA SER A 332 -15.00 18.33 -39.82
C SER A 332 -13.49 18.43 -40.11
N VAL A 333 -12.66 17.61 -39.47
CA VAL A 333 -11.20 17.56 -39.70
C VAL A 333 -10.88 16.93 -41.06
N SER A 334 -11.60 15.89 -41.47
CA SER A 334 -11.40 15.28 -42.80
C SER A 334 -11.79 16.23 -43.94
N TRP A 335 -12.71 17.17 -43.70
CA TRP A 335 -13.06 18.23 -44.65
C TRP A 335 -12.02 19.35 -44.71
N CYS A 336 -11.33 19.65 -43.61
CA CYS A 336 -10.24 20.64 -43.59
C CYS A 336 -8.94 20.11 -44.21
N SER A 337 -8.62 18.82 -44.08
CA SER A 337 -7.44 18.22 -44.74
C SER A 337 -7.62 17.97 -46.23
N ALA A 338 -8.86 18.00 -46.74
CA ALA A 338 -9.17 17.86 -48.17
C ALA A 338 -9.13 19.18 -48.95
N ARG A 339 -8.91 20.32 -48.27
CA ARG A 339 -8.54 21.60 -48.90
C ARG A 339 -7.06 21.86 -48.72
N GLY A 340 -6.24 21.05 -49.39
CA GLY A 340 -4.95 21.56 -49.88
C GLY A 340 -5.19 22.81 -50.74
N PRO A 341 -4.25 23.76 -50.80
CA PRO A 341 -4.47 25.04 -51.44
C PRO A 341 -4.78 24.84 -52.93
N LEU A 342 -6.04 25.01 -53.29
CA LEU A 342 -6.45 25.26 -54.66
C LEU A 342 -6.49 26.76 -54.88
N ALA A 343 -5.67 27.20 -55.84
CA ALA A 343 -5.58 28.54 -56.45
C ALA A 343 -4.95 29.63 -55.56
N LEU A 344 -3.93 30.39 -55.99
CA LEU A 344 -3.43 30.76 -57.32
C LEU A 344 -1.93 31.09 -57.25
#